data_AF-A0A7L0E9X7-F1
#
_entry.id   AF-A0A7L0E9X7-F1
#
_cell.length_a   1.000
_cell.length_b   1.000
_cell.length_c   1.000
_cell.angle_alpha   90.00
_cell.angle_beta   90.00
_cell.angle_gamma   90.00
#
_symmetry.space_group_name_H-M   'P 1'
#
loop_
_entity.id
_entity.type
_entity.pdbx_description
1 polymer ?
#
loop_
_entity_poly.entity_id
_entity_poly.type
_entity_poly.pdbx_seq_one_letter_code
_entity_poly.pdbx_strand_id
1 'polypeptide(L)'
;GLSPAHGSLWELQKMIQKVTGKNAFLHYAFYGCYCGFGGKGEPKDATDRCCQLHDACYDSLESYGCDAKTRRYHYGWRGGSPFCREGSWCSWFSCECDRSLALCLQRNIGSYSKRFSFYPKDWC
;
A
#
# COMPACT_ATOMS: atom_id res chain seq x y z
N GLY A 1 -13.06 15.46 18.75
CA GLY A 1 -12.16 14.29 18.77
C GLY A 1 -12.03 13.76 17.37
N LEU A 2 -10.88 13.98 16.73
CA LEU A 2 -10.61 13.50 15.37
C LEU A 2 -10.36 12.00 15.46
N SER A 3 -11.36 11.20 15.10
CA SER A 3 -11.17 9.76 14.93
C SER A 3 -10.19 9.56 13.77
N PRO A 4 -9.06 8.86 13.94
CA PRO A 4 -8.24 8.50 12.81
C PRO A 4 -9.07 7.61 11.88
N ALA A 5 -8.85 7.71 10.57
CA ALA A 5 -9.53 6.94 9.55
C ALA A 5 -9.43 5.43 9.87
N HIS A 6 -10.43 4.87 10.54
CA HIS A 6 -10.47 3.46 10.95
C HIS A 6 -10.92 2.57 9.76
N GLY A 7 -10.48 2.88 8.53
CA GLY A 7 -10.76 2.13 7.29
C GLY A 7 -9.46 1.69 6.60
N SER A 8 -9.59 1.16 5.37
CA SER A 8 -8.61 0.34 4.59
C SER A 8 -7.12 0.54 4.86
N LEU A 9 -6.66 1.78 5.04
CA LEU A 9 -5.27 2.10 5.37
C LEU A 9 -4.80 1.41 6.65
N TRP A 10 -5.70 1.17 7.61
CA TRP A 10 -5.41 0.42 8.82
C TRP A 10 -5.18 -1.07 8.53
N GLU A 11 -6.02 -1.67 7.69
CA GLU A 11 -5.84 -3.03 7.18
C GLU A 11 -4.54 -3.15 6.38
N LEU A 12 -4.24 -2.18 5.51
CA LEU A 12 -3.00 -2.10 4.75
C LEU A 12 -1.77 -2.03 5.67
N GLN A 13 -1.77 -1.14 6.66
CA GLN A 13 -0.67 -0.99 7.61
C GLN A 13 -0.38 -2.31 8.34
N LYS A 14 -1.42 -2.99 8.84
CA LYS A 14 -1.30 -4.29 9.50
C LYS A 14 -0.78 -5.36 8.55
N MET A 15 -1.25 -5.36 7.31
CA MET A 15 -0.82 -6.32 6.30
C MET A 15 0.65 -6.13 5.95
N ILE A 16 1.09 -4.91 5.62
CA ILE A 16 2.49 -4.58 5.36
C ILE A 16 3.36 -4.95 6.56
N GLN A 17 2.93 -4.62 7.78
CA GLN A 17 3.71 -4.92 8.97
C GLN A 17 3.93 -6.42 9.15
N LYS A 18 2.89 -7.24 8.97
CA LYS A 18 3.02 -8.69 9.12
C LYS A 18 3.74 -9.36 7.95
N VAL A 19 3.59 -8.86 6.72
CA VAL A 19 4.26 -9.40 5.52
C VAL A 19 5.76 -9.06 5.51
N THR A 20 6.11 -7.81 5.86
CA THR A 20 7.48 -7.30 5.70
C THR A 20 8.28 -7.26 7.00
N GLY A 21 7.63 -7.38 8.15
CA GLY A 21 8.24 -7.19 9.47
C GLY A 21 8.63 -5.73 9.77
N LYS A 22 8.31 -4.77 8.90
CA LYS A 22 8.63 -3.35 9.07
C LYS A 22 7.39 -2.56 9.47
N ASN A 23 7.58 -1.52 10.29
CA ASN A 23 6.49 -0.59 10.56
C ASN A 23 6.11 0.16 9.26
N ALA A 24 4.87 -0.02 8.80
CA ALA A 24 4.44 0.48 7.50
C ALA A 24 4.57 2.00 7.37
N PHE A 25 4.17 2.72 8.42
CA PHE A 25 4.22 4.17 8.46
C PHE A 25 5.66 4.70 8.41
N LEU A 26 6.54 4.18 9.28
CA LEU A 26 7.91 4.66 9.39
C LEU A 26 8.77 4.33 8.16
N HIS A 27 8.47 3.23 7.46
CA HIS A 27 9.33 2.75 6.36
C HIS A 27 8.82 3.10 4.97
N TYR A 28 7.50 3.21 4.77
CA TYR A 28 6.93 3.30 3.43
C TYR A 28 6.02 4.52 3.23
N ALA A 29 5.43 5.13 4.27
CA ALA A 29 4.44 6.21 4.07
C ALA A 29 5.01 7.48 3.40
N PHE A 30 6.33 7.67 3.41
CA PHE A 30 7.01 8.80 2.78
C PHE A 30 8.22 8.33 1.95
N TYR A 31 8.10 7.15 1.34
CA TYR A 31 9.20 6.56 0.57
C TYR A 31 9.14 6.97 -0.90
N GLY A 32 10.27 7.41 -1.45
CA GLY A 32 10.40 7.73 -2.88
C GLY A 32 9.36 8.72 -3.40
N CYS A 33 9.01 8.57 -4.67
CA CYS A 33 8.10 9.46 -5.38
C CYS A 33 6.64 9.05 -5.28
N TYR A 34 6.34 7.76 -5.10
CA TYR A 34 4.98 7.23 -5.14
C TYR A 34 4.45 6.81 -3.78
N CYS A 35 5.25 6.19 -2.91
CA CYS A 35 4.69 5.76 -1.63
C CYS A 35 4.21 6.96 -0.79
N GLY A 36 2.97 6.88 -0.30
CA GLY A 36 2.31 7.94 0.47
C GLY A 36 1.18 8.61 -0.29
N PHE A 37 1.06 9.93 -0.14
CA PHE A 37 0.05 10.73 -0.84
C PHE A 37 0.60 11.30 -2.14
N GLY A 38 -0.17 11.15 -3.22
CA GLY A 38 0.20 11.61 -4.56
C GLY A 38 1.23 10.68 -5.23
N GLY A 39 1.82 11.14 -6.32
CA GLY A 39 2.82 10.39 -7.07
C GLY A 39 3.06 11.01 -8.43
N LYS A 40 4.33 11.20 -8.81
CA LYS A 40 4.73 11.75 -10.12
C LYS A 40 6.16 11.36 -10.44
N GLY A 41 6.54 11.54 -11.70
CA GLY A 41 7.91 11.31 -12.18
C GLY A 41 8.29 9.83 -12.24
N GLU A 42 9.58 9.54 -12.17
CA GLU A 42 10.08 8.15 -12.20
C GLU A 42 10.21 7.57 -10.79
N PRO A 43 9.78 6.31 -10.57
CA PRO A 43 9.97 5.63 -9.30
C PRO A 43 11.46 5.45 -9.00
N LYS A 44 11.88 5.73 -7.77
CA LYS A 44 13.31 5.77 -7.39
C LYS A 44 13.95 4.39 -7.31
N ASP A 45 13.17 3.36 -7.02
CA ASP A 45 13.61 1.96 -7.02
C ASP A 45 12.41 1.00 -7.11
N ALA A 46 12.66 -0.28 -6.92
CA ALA A 46 11.64 -1.31 -6.98
C ALA A 46 10.60 -1.22 -5.84
N THR A 47 10.95 -0.69 -4.67
CA THR A 47 10.00 -0.43 -3.58
C THR A 47 9.04 0.69 -3.98
N ASP A 48 9.58 1.77 -4.55
CA ASP A 48 8.77 2.90 -5.01
C ASP A 48 7.87 2.51 -6.21
N ARG A 49 8.36 1.64 -7.09
CA ARG A 49 7.56 1.04 -8.17
C ARG A 49 6.37 0.23 -7.65
N CYS A 50 6.51 -0.47 -6.50
CA CYS A 50 5.36 -1.15 -5.88
C CYS A 50 4.25 -0.17 -5.52
N CYS A 51 4.61 1.00 -5.00
CA CYS A 51 3.65 2.03 -4.63
C CYS A 51 3.01 2.68 -5.87
N GLN A 52 3.77 2.92 -6.94
CA GLN A 52 3.21 3.39 -8.20
C GLN A 52 2.14 2.44 -8.77
N LEU A 53 2.37 1.13 -8.66
CA LEU A 53 1.39 0.13 -9.09
C LEU A 53 0.16 0.08 -8.15
N HIS A 54 0.37 0.34 -6.86
CA HIS A 54 -0.71 0.44 -5.87
C HIS A 54 -1.60 1.65 -6.13
N ASP A 55 -1.01 2.82 -6.39
CA ASP A 55 -1.74 4.03 -6.76
C ASP A 55 -2.58 3.80 -8.02
N ALA A 56 -1.99 3.20 -9.08
CA ALA A 56 -2.72 2.86 -10.29
C ALA A 56 -3.90 1.88 -10.04
N CYS A 57 -3.75 0.97 -9.06
CA CYS A 57 -4.81 0.05 -8.64
C CYS A 57 -5.95 0.82 -7.95
N TYR A 58 -5.61 1.74 -7.05
CA TYR A 58 -6.56 2.60 -6.36
C TYR A 58 -7.28 3.56 -7.32
N ASP A 59 -6.57 4.19 -8.25
CA ASP A 59 -7.14 5.09 -9.26
C ASP A 59 -8.15 4.36 -10.16
N SER A 60 -7.81 3.12 -10.54
CA SER A 60 -8.74 2.26 -11.27
C SER A 60 -10.02 2.01 -10.46
N LEU A 61 -9.91 1.69 -9.17
CA LEU A 61 -11.08 1.48 -8.31
C LEU A 61 -11.90 2.76 -8.11
N GLU A 62 -11.24 3.91 -7.98
CA GLU A 62 -11.91 5.20 -7.88
C GLU A 62 -12.74 5.50 -9.14
N SER A 63 -12.25 5.12 -10.32
CA SER A 63 -13.01 5.24 -11.59
C SER A 63 -14.30 4.41 -11.61
N TYR A 64 -14.40 3.36 -10.79
CA TYR A 64 -15.61 2.56 -10.57
C TYR A 64 -16.43 3.01 -9.34
N GLY A 65 -16.10 4.15 -8.73
CA GLY A 65 -16.79 4.68 -7.55
C GLY A 65 -16.41 3.99 -6.23
N CYS A 66 -15.30 3.27 -6.20
CA CYS A 66 -14.78 2.65 -4.98
C CYS A 66 -13.68 3.52 -4.36
N ASP A 67 -13.96 4.13 -3.21
CA ASP A 67 -12.90 4.76 -2.40
C ASP A 67 -12.11 3.68 -1.64
N ALA A 68 -11.04 3.19 -2.27
CA ALA A 68 -10.18 2.15 -1.71
C ALA A 68 -9.41 2.60 -0.46
N LYS A 69 -9.28 3.90 -0.18
CA LYS A 69 -8.55 4.46 1.00
C LYS A 69 -9.38 4.41 2.28
N THR A 70 -10.71 4.31 2.15
CA THR A 70 -11.63 4.22 3.30
C THR A 70 -12.40 2.91 3.34
N ARG A 71 -12.46 2.16 2.24
CA ARG A 71 -13.19 0.88 2.14
C ARG A 71 -12.57 -0.21 3.01
N ARG A 72 -13.23 -0.51 4.14
CA ARG A 72 -12.90 -1.69 4.96
C ARG A 72 -13.06 -2.98 4.15
N TYR A 73 -12.18 -3.94 4.44
CA TYR A 73 -12.22 -5.27 3.84
C TYR A 73 -11.75 -6.33 4.82
N HIS A 74 -12.02 -7.60 4.50
CA HIS A 74 -11.58 -8.74 5.29
C HIS A 74 -10.51 -9.55 4.56
N TYR A 75 -9.51 -10.01 5.30
CA TYR A 75 -8.44 -10.85 4.78
C TYR A 75 -8.07 -11.95 5.79
N GLY A 76 -7.41 -12.99 5.31
CA GLY A 76 -6.90 -14.09 6.10
C GLY A 76 -5.42 -14.32 5.83
N TRP A 77 -4.87 -15.36 6.46
CA TRP A 77 -3.48 -15.79 6.29
C TRP A 77 -3.43 -17.27 5.97
N ARG A 78 -2.63 -17.65 4.97
CA ARG A 78 -2.36 -19.04 4.61
C ARG A 78 -0.87 -19.18 4.30
N GLY A 79 -0.18 -20.06 5.01
CA GLY A 79 1.27 -20.28 4.81
C GLY A 79 2.10 -18.99 4.89
N GLY A 80 1.77 -18.08 5.82
CA GLY A 80 2.46 -16.79 5.96
C GLY A 80 2.10 -15.72 4.92
N SER A 81 1.29 -16.04 3.91
CA SER A 81 0.83 -15.09 2.89
C SER A 81 -0.60 -14.61 3.16
N PRO A 82 -0.91 -13.31 2.94
CA PRO A 82 -2.27 -12.81 3.04
C PRO A 82 -3.12 -13.26 1.85
N PHE A 83 -4.40 -13.50 2.09
CA PHE A 83 -5.41 -13.72 1.05
C PHE A 83 -6.68 -12.92 1.35
N CYS A 84 -7.34 -12.40 0.32
CA CYS A 84 -8.57 -11.64 0.48
C CYS A 84 -9.76 -12.56 0.71
N ARG A 85 -10.66 -12.17 1.63
CA ARG A 85 -11.90 -12.89 1.90
C ARG A 85 -13.03 -12.27 1.09
N GLU A 86 -14.05 -13.08 0.82
CA GLU A 86 -15.23 -12.66 0.09
C GLU A 86 -15.87 -11.42 0.71
N GLY A 87 -16.37 -10.55 -0.15
CA GLY A 87 -16.96 -9.27 0.21
C GLY A 87 -17.57 -8.61 -1.01
N SER A 88 -17.97 -7.34 -0.88
CA SER A 88 -18.40 -6.56 -2.05
C SER A 88 -17.27 -6.42 -3.05
N TRP A 89 -17.63 -6.13 -4.31
CA TRP A 89 -16.65 -5.90 -5.38
C TRP A 89 -15.58 -4.88 -4.95
N CYS A 90 -15.97 -3.71 -4.44
CA CYS A 90 -15.02 -2.71 -3.93
C CYS A 90 -14.13 -3.26 -2.79
N SER A 91 -14.71 -4.00 -1.84
CA SER A 91 -13.95 -4.56 -0.71
C SER A 91 -12.91 -5.59 -1.18
N TRP A 92 -13.31 -6.49 -2.08
CA TRP A 92 -12.44 -7.54 -2.60
C TRP A 92 -11.24 -6.94 -3.34
N PHE A 93 -11.50 -6.01 -4.27
CA PHE A 93 -10.42 -5.42 -5.05
C PHE A 93 -9.56 -4.44 -4.25
N SER A 94 -10.10 -3.71 -3.27
CA SER A 94 -9.28 -2.89 -2.36
C SER A 94 -8.29 -3.77 -1.60
N CYS A 95 -8.76 -4.92 -1.11
CA CYS A 95 -7.90 -5.91 -0.46
C CYS A 95 -6.82 -6.45 -1.42
N GLU A 96 -7.16 -6.75 -2.67
CA GLU A 96 -6.19 -7.29 -3.64
C GLU A 96 -5.14 -6.26 -4.06
N CYS A 97 -5.49 -4.97 -4.16
CA CYS A 97 -4.51 -3.89 -4.32
C CYS A 97 -3.50 -3.90 -3.14
N ASP A 98 -4.01 -3.93 -1.90
CA ASP A 98 -3.20 -3.86 -0.69
C ASP A 98 -2.34 -5.12 -0.48
N ARG A 99 -2.90 -6.29 -0.79
CA ARG A 99 -2.20 -7.57 -0.83
C ARG A 99 -1.06 -7.55 -1.84
N SER A 100 -1.31 -7.05 -3.04
CA SER A 100 -0.30 -6.95 -4.09
C SER A 100 0.83 -6.02 -3.68
N LEU A 101 0.51 -4.87 -3.08
CA LEU A 101 1.50 -3.95 -2.52
C LEU A 101 2.35 -4.66 -1.46
N ALA A 102 1.73 -5.26 -0.44
CA ALA A 102 2.46 -5.91 0.65
C ALA A 102 3.43 -7.00 0.16
N LEU A 103 3.00 -7.84 -0.78
CA LEU A 103 3.83 -8.88 -1.38
C LEU A 103 4.94 -8.31 -2.27
N CYS A 104 4.66 -7.23 -3.00
CA CYS A 104 5.67 -6.53 -3.80
C CYS A 104 6.76 -5.93 -2.90
N LEU A 105 6.37 -5.26 -1.81
CA LEU A 105 7.30 -4.73 -0.81
C LEU A 105 8.15 -5.85 -0.20
N GLN A 106 7.54 -7.00 0.13
CA GLN A 106 8.25 -8.17 0.67
C GLN A 106 9.40 -8.62 -0.23
N ARG A 107 9.12 -8.75 -1.53
CA ARG A 107 10.10 -9.19 -2.54
C ARG A 107 11.27 -8.22 -2.68
N ASN A 108 11.04 -6.94 -2.37
CA ASN A 108 12.03 -5.87 -2.53
C ASN A 108 12.66 -5.41 -1.19
N ILE A 109 12.46 -6.15 -0.09
CA ILE A 109 13.09 -5.82 1.20
C ILE A 109 14.63 -5.74 1.09
N GLY A 110 15.24 -6.61 0.28
CA GLY A 110 16.69 -6.66 0.10
C GLY A 110 17.29 -5.48 -0.66
N SER A 111 16.49 -4.82 -1.51
CA SER A 111 16.90 -3.63 -2.29
C SER A 111 16.40 -2.31 -1.70
N TYR A 112 15.70 -2.36 -0.55
CA TYR A 112 15.22 -1.16 0.15
C TYR A 112 16.36 -0.19 0.48
N SER A 113 16.20 1.06 0.08
CA SER A 113 17.20 2.12 0.27
C SER A 113 16.71 3.19 1.24
N LYS A 114 17.37 3.30 2.40
CA LYS A 114 17.09 4.36 3.38
C LYS A 114 17.26 5.78 2.82
N ARG A 115 17.99 5.95 1.71
CA ARG A 115 18.15 7.25 1.03
C ARG A 115 16.82 7.80 0.52
N PHE A 116 15.87 6.92 0.19
CA PHE A 116 14.55 7.32 -0.30
C PHE A 116 13.49 7.33 0.80
N SER A 117 13.86 7.09 2.07
CA SER A 117 12.97 7.34 3.21
C SER A 117 12.79 8.85 3.41
N PHE A 118 11.56 9.32 3.61
CA PHE A 118 11.20 10.75 3.71
C PHE A 118 11.67 11.58 2.50
N TYR A 119 11.57 11.00 1.30
CA TYR A 119 12.06 11.64 0.09
C TYR A 119 11.18 12.83 -0.33
N PRO A 120 11.74 14.02 -0.61
CA PRO A 120 10.96 15.19 -1.03
C PRO A 120 10.27 14.95 -2.38
N LYS A 121 8.94 15.11 -2.42
CA LYS A 121 8.15 14.92 -3.65
C LYS A 121 8.43 15.98 -4.72
N ASP A 122 9.05 17.10 -4.36
CA ASP A 122 9.51 18.12 -5.32
C ASP A 122 10.72 17.66 -6.14
N TRP A 123 11.42 16.60 -5.70
CA TRP A 123 12.55 15.98 -6.43
C TRP A 123 12.10 14.75 -7.25
N CYS A 124 10.79 14.71 -7.45
CA CYS A 124 10.06 13.94 -8.43
C CYS A 124 9.50 14.94 -9.45
#